data_AF-A0A1G7PVZ2-F1
#
_entry.id   AF-A0A1G7PVZ2-F1
#
_cell.length_a   1.000
_cell.length_b   1.000
_cell.length_c   1.000
_cell.angle_alpha   90.00
_cell.angle_beta   90.00
_cell.angle_gamma   90.00
#
_symmetry.space_group_name_H-M   'P 1'
#
loop_
_entity.id
_entity.type
_entity.pdbx_description
1 polymer ?
#
loop_
_entity_poly.entity_id
_entity_poly.type
_entity_poly.pdbx_seq_one_letter_code
_entity_poly.pdbx_strand_id
1 'polypeptide(L)'
;MKGGGIRQFFRNSRSFVLGAGIGSGMAARAAERAGADFVLALNAGRFRAMGGSSPASILPIRNSNEFVAGFGRTEILPSTKLPVFFGACTFDPQFDIDRWLDRISRWGFTGVTNFPSVIHIDDYRRSLLEKSGLGYAREIELLVKAAKRGLMTIAYTRTQSEARRMVEAGTQAICINFNLNRGVESASDPSISLSELAARTSAVARVAQSVDRNVICLLGGGPITKPDELLDICGETGVKGFIGGSSLDRVPLEMSVLEITSGFKTLHLLREKVDLLERQLQLSGFRHGIIAQSSIMKRVLETAKRLASHPSPVLVWGEPGSGKRRIASLVHAFSDRKHANAALFQCRPGPPIDTVGALFGAERDQIRRRQLSLLESASDTTVLLLHLDQLSRDGQERLADYLETGSFAPLNGASIVRSSARIIATATVARGAGLQTVLCPRLLGLFSGLDIKLPALPDRLEDLPQLVQHFTVEAKGDSNAQTLAIENSAFLALAGHNWPGNLRELRQIVNQLVTLSDAHISADVLRPLLNASAPAKPKNAFSEREWIIEGLKRNRLHRGKTASSLGLSRKTLYNKIKKLRILE
;
A
#
# COMPACT_ATOMS: atom_id res chain seq x y z
N MET A 1 -12.58 -28.29 48.25
CA MET A 1 -12.33 -26.91 48.71
C MET A 1 -13.67 -26.26 49.01
N LYS A 2 -13.86 -25.78 50.25
CA LYS A 2 -15.12 -25.23 50.79
C LYS A 2 -15.53 -23.94 50.04
N GLY A 3 -16.82 -23.61 50.03
CA GLY A 3 -17.49 -22.58 49.19
C GLY A 3 -17.03 -21.11 49.27
N GLY A 4 -15.80 -20.82 49.70
CA GLY A 4 -15.14 -19.52 49.60
C GLY A 4 -14.51 -19.24 48.22
N GLY A 5 -14.35 -20.26 47.37
CA GLY A 5 -13.56 -20.18 46.14
C GLY A 5 -14.00 -19.10 45.15
N ILE A 6 -15.31 -18.89 44.93
CA ILE A 6 -15.78 -17.92 43.92
C ILE A 6 -15.82 -16.48 44.45
N ARG A 7 -16.25 -16.31 45.70
CA ARG A 7 -16.23 -15.00 46.37
C ARG A 7 -14.79 -14.52 46.53
N GLN A 8 -13.85 -15.44 46.78
CA GLN A 8 -12.43 -15.14 46.82
C GLN A 8 -11.83 -14.98 45.41
N PHE A 9 -12.25 -15.77 44.42
CA PHE A 9 -11.89 -15.62 43.01
C PHE A 9 -12.23 -14.20 42.52
N PHE A 10 -13.47 -13.77 42.68
CA PHE A 10 -13.89 -12.44 42.27
C PHE A 10 -13.49 -11.30 43.21
N ARG A 11 -13.20 -11.56 44.50
CA ARG A 11 -12.55 -10.57 45.38
C ARG A 11 -11.08 -10.34 45.02
N ASN A 12 -10.42 -11.35 44.45
CA ASN A 12 -9.03 -11.27 43.99
C ASN A 12 -8.92 -10.81 42.53
N SER A 13 -9.96 -11.02 41.71
CA SER A 13 -10.08 -10.39 40.39
C SER A 13 -10.08 -8.87 40.54
N ARG A 14 -9.35 -8.19 39.66
CA ARG A 14 -9.28 -6.72 39.59
C ARG A 14 -10.69 -6.12 39.42
N SER A 15 -10.81 -4.79 39.47
CA SER A 15 -12.07 -4.03 39.44
C SER A 15 -13.10 -4.39 38.34
N PHE A 16 -12.73 -5.19 37.33
CA PHE A 16 -13.55 -5.62 36.21
C PHE A 16 -13.38 -7.13 35.94
N VAL A 17 -14.48 -7.81 35.63
CA VAL A 17 -14.57 -9.26 35.40
C VAL A 17 -15.00 -9.55 33.95
N LEU A 18 -14.30 -10.42 33.24
CA LEU A 18 -14.61 -10.80 31.86
C LEU A 18 -14.86 -12.31 31.72
N GLY A 19 -16.10 -12.68 31.40
CA GLY A 19 -16.48 -14.04 31.04
C GLY A 19 -16.61 -14.21 29.53
N ALA A 20 -16.08 -15.31 28.99
CA ALA A 20 -16.16 -15.60 27.57
C ALA A 20 -17.04 -16.83 27.29
N GLY A 21 -18.20 -16.62 26.64
CA GLY A 21 -19.08 -17.71 26.22
C GLY A 21 -18.62 -18.28 24.88
N ILE A 22 -17.99 -19.45 24.89
CA ILE A 22 -17.20 -19.97 23.76
C ILE A 22 -17.66 -21.38 23.33
N GLY A 23 -17.57 -21.65 22.03
CA GLY A 23 -17.94 -22.94 21.42
C GLY A 23 -16.81 -23.90 21.04
N SER A 24 -15.54 -23.53 21.18
CA SER A 24 -14.40 -24.36 20.73
C SER A 24 -13.17 -24.23 21.64
N GLY A 25 -12.32 -25.26 21.63
CA GLY A 25 -11.05 -25.23 22.37
C GLY A 25 -10.09 -24.14 21.88
N MET A 26 -10.09 -23.84 20.58
CA MET A 26 -9.28 -22.77 19.99
C MET A 26 -9.63 -21.41 20.57
N ALA A 27 -10.93 -21.08 20.59
CA ALA A 27 -11.38 -19.82 21.16
C ALA A 27 -11.16 -19.76 22.68
N ALA A 28 -11.26 -20.88 23.40
CA ALA A 28 -10.95 -20.94 24.84
C ALA A 28 -9.49 -20.57 25.13
N ARG A 29 -8.54 -21.11 24.34
CA ARG A 29 -7.11 -20.72 24.41
C ARG A 29 -6.89 -19.25 24.12
N ALA A 30 -7.59 -18.72 23.10
CA ALA A 30 -7.47 -17.32 22.73
C ALA A 30 -7.96 -16.41 23.88
N ALA A 31 -9.10 -16.72 24.49
CA ALA A 31 -9.65 -15.97 25.61
C ALA A 31 -8.76 -16.01 26.85
N GLU A 32 -8.17 -17.17 27.19
CA GLU A 32 -7.18 -17.26 28.28
C GLU A 32 -5.96 -16.37 28.03
N ARG A 33 -5.40 -16.43 26.82
CA ARG A 33 -4.25 -15.59 26.45
C ARG A 33 -4.58 -14.11 26.44
N ALA A 34 -5.82 -13.75 26.14
CA ALA A 34 -6.31 -12.38 26.16
C ALA A 34 -6.64 -11.87 27.58
N GLY A 35 -6.62 -12.74 28.60
CA GLY A 35 -6.86 -12.37 29.99
C GLY A 35 -8.32 -12.40 30.42
N ALA A 36 -9.16 -13.24 29.81
CA ALA A 36 -10.48 -13.54 30.36
C ALA A 36 -10.36 -14.18 31.75
N ASP A 37 -11.32 -13.91 32.64
CA ASP A 37 -11.36 -14.49 33.98
C ASP A 37 -11.92 -15.91 33.95
N PHE A 38 -12.94 -16.18 33.13
CA PHE A 38 -13.56 -17.50 33.04
C PHE A 38 -14.19 -17.75 31.68
N VAL A 39 -14.47 -19.03 31.41
CA VAL A 39 -15.11 -19.50 30.17
C VAL A 39 -16.49 -20.09 30.49
N LEU A 40 -17.48 -19.82 29.64
CA LEU A 40 -18.76 -20.51 29.67
C LEU A 40 -18.88 -21.43 28.45
N ALA A 41 -18.99 -22.73 28.70
CA ALA A 41 -19.33 -23.71 27.67
C ALA A 41 -20.85 -23.68 27.44
N LEU A 42 -21.27 -22.91 26.43
CA LEU A 42 -22.68 -22.71 26.09
C LEU A 42 -23.01 -23.34 24.73
N ASN A 43 -24.17 -23.99 24.61
CA ASN A 43 -24.62 -24.51 23.32
C ASN A 43 -24.71 -23.41 22.24
N ALA A 44 -25.08 -22.17 22.60
CA ALA A 44 -25.05 -21.02 21.71
C ALA A 44 -23.65 -20.74 21.16
N GLY A 45 -22.61 -20.83 22.00
CA GLY A 45 -21.22 -20.70 21.57
C GLY A 45 -20.88 -21.75 20.52
N ARG A 46 -21.26 -23.02 20.78
CA ARG A 46 -21.02 -24.10 19.82
C ARG A 46 -21.79 -23.92 18.51
N PHE A 47 -23.05 -23.48 18.56
CA PHE A 47 -23.80 -23.16 17.33
C PHE A 47 -23.10 -22.09 16.51
N ARG A 48 -22.60 -21.02 17.13
CA ARG A 48 -21.82 -19.99 16.41
C ARG A 48 -20.55 -20.54 15.80
N ALA A 49 -19.80 -21.38 16.53
CA ALA A 49 -18.59 -22.02 16.01
C ALA A 49 -18.88 -22.95 14.81
N MET A 50 -20.10 -23.46 14.68
CA MET A 50 -20.56 -24.25 13.53
C MET A 50 -21.17 -23.39 12.40
N GLY A 51 -21.09 -22.05 12.47
CA GLY A 51 -21.69 -21.12 11.50
C GLY A 51 -23.16 -20.79 11.73
N GLY A 52 -23.75 -21.28 12.83
CA GLY A 52 -25.13 -20.98 13.23
C GLY A 52 -25.28 -19.67 14.01
N SER A 53 -26.52 -19.37 14.40
CA SER A 53 -26.88 -18.17 15.19
C SER A 53 -27.19 -18.52 16.65
N SER A 54 -26.99 -17.58 17.57
CA SER A 54 -27.28 -17.77 19.00
C SER A 54 -28.73 -18.22 19.29
N PRO A 55 -29.78 -17.73 18.58
CA PRO A 55 -31.16 -18.21 18.75
C PRO A 55 -31.37 -19.71 18.53
N ALA A 56 -30.50 -20.40 17.77
CA ALA A 56 -30.57 -21.85 17.62
C ALA A 56 -30.43 -22.59 18.98
N SER A 57 -29.83 -21.94 19.98
CA SER A 57 -29.65 -22.52 21.31
C SER A 57 -30.93 -22.83 22.06
N ILE A 58 -32.04 -22.13 21.79
CA ILE A 58 -33.32 -22.31 22.49
C ILE A 58 -34.30 -23.23 21.74
N LEU A 59 -33.92 -23.72 20.55
CA LEU A 59 -34.76 -24.55 19.71
C LEU A 59 -34.51 -26.04 19.97
N PRO A 60 -35.50 -26.92 19.74
CA PRO A 60 -35.38 -28.37 19.92
C PRO A 60 -34.57 -29.04 18.80
N ILE A 61 -33.39 -28.49 18.48
CA ILE A 61 -32.50 -29.00 17.43
C ILE A 61 -31.73 -30.22 17.95
N ARG A 62 -31.28 -30.18 19.21
CA ARG A 62 -30.49 -31.21 19.90
C ARG A 62 -30.69 -31.14 21.40
N ASN A 63 -30.40 -32.23 22.12
CA ASN A 63 -30.30 -32.19 23.58
C ASN A 63 -29.14 -31.27 23.99
N SER A 64 -29.46 -30.15 24.65
CA SER A 64 -28.47 -29.12 25.00
C SER A 64 -27.40 -29.62 25.97
N ASN A 65 -27.78 -30.41 26.97
CA ASN A 65 -26.86 -30.85 28.02
C ASN A 65 -25.85 -31.88 27.49
N GLU A 66 -26.31 -32.86 26.72
CA GLU A 66 -25.43 -33.79 26.00
C GLU A 66 -24.50 -33.04 25.04
N PHE A 67 -25.03 -32.04 24.34
CA PHE A 67 -24.24 -31.24 23.40
C PHE A 67 -23.12 -30.45 24.09
N VAL A 68 -23.43 -29.74 25.19
CA VAL A 68 -22.45 -29.03 26.02
C VAL A 68 -21.45 -29.99 26.66
N ALA A 69 -21.91 -31.14 27.15
CA ALA A 69 -21.03 -32.16 27.71
C ALA A 69 -20.03 -32.69 26.68
N GLY A 70 -20.42 -32.83 25.42
CA GLY A 70 -19.54 -33.23 24.32
C GLY A 70 -18.35 -32.28 24.20
N PHE A 71 -18.57 -31.10 23.61
CA PHE A 71 -17.46 -30.18 23.31
C PHE A 71 -16.82 -29.58 24.57
N GLY A 72 -17.59 -29.37 25.64
CA GLY A 72 -17.08 -28.82 26.88
C GLY A 72 -16.00 -29.71 27.51
N ARG A 73 -16.19 -31.03 27.47
CA ARG A 73 -15.24 -32.01 28.01
C ARG A 73 -14.08 -32.31 27.07
N THR A 74 -14.36 -32.49 25.79
CA THR A 74 -13.35 -32.97 24.84
C THR A 74 -12.51 -31.84 24.27
N GLU A 75 -13.04 -30.62 24.23
CA GLU A 75 -12.37 -29.49 23.56
C GLU A 75 -12.06 -28.33 24.50
N ILE A 76 -12.99 -27.88 25.35
CA ILE A 76 -12.79 -26.68 26.18
C ILE A 76 -11.94 -26.96 27.42
N LEU A 77 -12.37 -27.88 28.28
CA LEU A 77 -11.67 -28.20 29.53
C LEU A 77 -10.18 -28.55 29.32
N PRO A 78 -9.78 -29.33 28.31
CA PRO A 78 -8.36 -29.62 28.06
C PRO A 78 -7.58 -28.44 27.47
N SER A 79 -8.27 -27.40 27.00
CA SER A 79 -7.68 -26.29 26.25
C SER A 79 -7.45 -25.04 27.07
N THR A 80 -7.94 -24.96 28.31
CA THR A 80 -7.73 -23.78 29.15
C THR A 80 -7.53 -24.11 30.63
N LYS A 81 -6.78 -23.27 31.34
CA LYS A 81 -6.67 -23.32 32.81
C LYS A 81 -7.69 -22.44 33.52
N LEU A 82 -8.44 -21.62 32.78
CA LEU A 82 -9.48 -20.78 33.35
C LEU A 82 -10.61 -21.64 33.95
N PRO A 83 -11.31 -21.14 34.99
CA PRO A 83 -12.57 -21.74 35.43
C PRO A 83 -13.55 -21.89 34.26
N VAL A 84 -14.12 -23.09 34.12
CA VAL A 84 -15.10 -23.39 33.05
C VAL A 84 -16.47 -23.65 33.67
N PHE A 85 -17.46 -22.87 33.24
CA PHE A 85 -18.86 -23.02 33.62
C PHE A 85 -19.63 -23.82 32.59
N PHE A 86 -20.40 -24.80 33.06
CA PHE A 86 -21.29 -25.61 32.24
C PHE A 86 -22.64 -24.90 32.05
N GLY A 87 -23.04 -24.66 30.79
CA GLY A 87 -24.40 -24.22 30.47
C GLY A 87 -25.39 -25.39 30.56
N ALA A 88 -26.18 -25.41 31.64
CA ALA A 88 -27.18 -26.45 31.87
C ALA A 88 -28.58 -25.95 31.49
N CYS A 89 -29.27 -26.78 30.70
CA CYS A 89 -30.63 -26.57 30.22
C CYS A 89 -31.61 -27.41 31.04
N THR A 90 -32.64 -26.78 31.60
CA THR A 90 -33.69 -27.46 32.38
C THR A 90 -34.98 -27.73 31.59
N PHE A 91 -34.99 -27.43 30.28
CA PHE A 91 -36.20 -27.55 29.44
C PHE A 91 -36.60 -29.00 29.15
N ASP A 92 -35.66 -29.94 29.28
CA ASP A 92 -35.92 -31.37 29.13
C ASP A 92 -36.63 -31.89 30.40
N PRO A 93 -37.88 -32.39 30.32
CA PRO A 93 -38.60 -32.93 31.47
C PRO A 93 -37.90 -34.15 32.09
N GLN A 94 -37.10 -34.89 31.31
CA GLN A 94 -36.33 -36.05 31.78
C GLN A 94 -34.99 -35.64 32.42
N PHE A 95 -34.70 -34.34 32.49
CA PHE A 95 -33.48 -33.84 33.12
C PHE A 95 -33.50 -34.05 34.63
N ASP A 96 -32.77 -35.07 35.08
CA ASP A 96 -32.44 -35.29 36.49
C ASP A 96 -31.30 -34.35 36.91
N ILE A 97 -31.67 -33.29 37.62
CA ILE A 97 -30.75 -32.25 38.10
C ILE A 97 -29.62 -32.84 38.94
N ASP A 98 -29.93 -33.73 39.87
CA ASP A 98 -28.95 -34.27 40.82
C ASP A 98 -27.91 -35.14 40.10
N ARG A 99 -28.38 -36.05 39.24
CA ARG A 99 -27.48 -36.92 38.44
C ARG A 99 -26.58 -36.12 37.50
N TRP A 100 -27.11 -35.06 36.88
CA TRP A 100 -26.32 -34.22 35.98
C TRP A 100 -25.29 -33.37 36.72
N LEU A 101 -25.64 -32.79 37.87
CA LEU A 101 -24.67 -32.04 38.68
C LEU A 101 -23.50 -32.93 39.15
N ASP A 102 -23.77 -34.19 39.50
CA ASP A 102 -22.73 -35.15 39.87
C ASP A 102 -21.84 -35.51 38.66
N ARG A 103 -22.38 -35.55 37.44
CA ARG A 103 -21.59 -35.70 36.21
C ARG A 103 -20.72 -34.46 35.96
N ILE A 104 -21.31 -33.27 36.01
CA ILE A 104 -20.65 -31.99 35.77
C ILE A 104 -19.46 -31.80 36.71
N SER A 105 -19.65 -32.05 38.01
CA SER A 105 -18.59 -32.00 39.01
C SER A 105 -17.47 -33.00 38.72
N ARG A 106 -17.80 -34.26 38.40
CA ARG A 106 -16.80 -35.29 38.04
C ARG A 106 -16.02 -34.96 36.78
N TRP A 107 -16.60 -34.23 35.83
CA TRP A 107 -15.90 -33.82 34.61
C TRP A 107 -14.93 -32.67 34.83
N GLY A 108 -14.97 -32.00 36.00
CA GLY A 108 -14.05 -30.93 36.34
C GLY A 108 -14.53 -29.52 35.97
N PHE A 109 -15.81 -29.34 35.61
CA PHE A 109 -16.37 -28.00 35.49
C PHE A 109 -16.37 -27.30 36.85
N THR A 110 -15.95 -26.04 36.87
CA THR A 110 -15.86 -25.26 38.11
C THR A 110 -17.23 -24.77 38.58
N GLY A 111 -18.16 -24.57 37.64
CA GLY A 111 -19.48 -24.04 37.93
C GLY A 111 -20.55 -24.38 36.90
N VAL A 112 -21.75 -23.88 37.17
CA VAL A 112 -22.95 -24.09 36.37
C VAL A 112 -23.66 -22.76 36.14
N THR A 113 -24.23 -22.61 34.96
CA THR A 113 -25.14 -21.51 34.61
C THR A 113 -26.42 -22.08 34.01
N ASN A 114 -27.56 -21.42 34.27
CA ASN A 114 -28.83 -21.73 33.61
C ASN A 114 -28.79 -21.21 32.16
N PHE A 115 -28.33 -22.03 31.23
CA PHE A 115 -28.28 -21.66 29.82
C PHE A 115 -28.45 -22.90 28.91
N PRO A 116 -29.34 -22.86 27.91
CA PRO A 116 -30.32 -21.80 27.63
C PRO A 116 -31.29 -21.61 28.80
N SER A 117 -31.86 -20.41 28.89
CA SER A 117 -32.77 -20.00 29.96
C SER A 117 -34.07 -19.47 29.37
N VAL A 118 -35.18 -19.66 30.10
CA VAL A 118 -36.51 -19.13 29.74
C VAL A 118 -36.52 -17.61 29.63
N ILE A 119 -35.51 -16.90 30.14
CA ILE A 119 -35.41 -15.44 29.95
C ILE A 119 -35.27 -15.04 28.48
N HIS A 120 -34.80 -15.96 27.61
CA HIS A 120 -34.64 -15.74 26.17
C HIS A 120 -35.87 -16.19 25.37
N ILE A 121 -36.93 -16.67 26.04
CA ILE A 121 -38.19 -17.08 25.42
C ILE A 121 -39.20 -15.94 25.57
N ASP A 122 -40.02 -15.72 24.56
CA ASP A 122 -41.07 -14.70 24.59
C ASP A 122 -42.07 -14.95 25.72
N ASP A 123 -42.69 -13.88 26.22
CA ASP A 123 -43.51 -13.93 27.45
C ASP A 123 -44.70 -14.90 27.33
N TYR A 124 -45.31 -15.04 26.14
CA TYR A 124 -46.41 -15.98 25.94
C TYR A 124 -45.95 -17.43 26.10
N ARG A 125 -44.95 -17.86 25.31
CA ARG A 125 -44.42 -19.24 25.39
C ARG A 125 -43.80 -19.53 26.75
N ARG A 126 -43.12 -18.55 27.34
CA ARG A 126 -42.59 -18.65 28.70
C ARG A 126 -43.69 -18.93 29.71
N SER A 127 -44.83 -18.22 29.64
CA SER A 127 -45.94 -18.43 30.57
C SER A 127 -46.48 -19.87 30.55
N LEU A 128 -46.45 -20.53 29.38
CA LEU A 128 -46.83 -21.93 29.23
C LEU A 128 -45.80 -22.84 29.91
N LEU A 129 -44.50 -22.60 29.71
CA LEU A 129 -43.43 -23.37 30.36
C LEU A 129 -43.46 -23.24 31.88
N GLU A 130 -43.72 -22.04 32.41
CA GLU A 130 -43.87 -21.81 33.86
C GLU A 130 -45.03 -22.66 34.43
N LYS A 131 -46.19 -22.68 33.76
CA LYS A 131 -47.35 -23.50 34.17
C LYS A 131 -47.09 -25.01 34.10
N SER A 132 -46.20 -25.44 33.20
CA SER A 132 -45.80 -26.84 33.06
C SER A 132 -44.61 -27.25 33.96
N GLY A 133 -44.14 -26.37 34.84
CA GLY A 133 -43.02 -26.65 35.75
C GLY A 133 -41.64 -26.64 35.08
N LEU A 134 -41.54 -26.16 33.84
CA LEU A 134 -40.29 -26.00 33.08
C LEU A 134 -39.81 -24.54 33.04
N GLY A 135 -40.38 -23.70 33.90
CA GLY A 135 -40.07 -22.29 33.99
C GLY A 135 -38.86 -21.94 34.86
N TYR A 136 -38.74 -20.65 35.21
CA TYR A 136 -37.59 -20.10 35.91
C TYR A 136 -37.39 -20.69 37.32
N ALA A 137 -38.46 -21.17 37.96
CA ALA A 137 -38.35 -21.86 39.25
C ALA A 137 -37.48 -23.12 39.19
N ARG A 138 -37.54 -23.87 38.07
CA ARG A 138 -36.70 -25.06 37.85
C ARG A 138 -35.23 -24.70 37.61
N GLU A 139 -34.98 -23.56 36.97
CA GLU A 139 -33.63 -23.00 36.81
C GLU A 139 -33.03 -22.57 38.16
N ILE A 140 -33.85 -21.99 39.05
CA ILE A 140 -33.44 -21.70 40.44
C ILE A 140 -33.08 -22.99 41.17
N GLU A 141 -33.91 -24.05 41.07
CA GLU A 141 -33.64 -25.34 41.72
C GLU A 141 -32.28 -25.92 41.29
N LEU A 142 -31.98 -25.87 39.98
CA LEU A 142 -30.69 -26.28 39.43
C LEU A 142 -29.52 -25.56 40.11
N LEU A 143 -29.56 -24.23 40.18
CA LEU A 143 -28.46 -23.43 40.73
C LEU A 143 -28.34 -23.60 42.25
N VAL A 144 -29.45 -23.71 42.98
CA VAL A 144 -29.43 -24.02 44.43
C VAL A 144 -28.77 -25.37 44.68
N LYS A 145 -29.17 -26.41 43.93
CA LYS A 145 -28.58 -27.76 44.05
C LYS A 145 -27.11 -27.79 43.63
N ALA A 146 -26.71 -26.98 42.65
CA ALA A 146 -25.31 -26.83 42.25
C ALA A 146 -24.46 -26.21 43.35
N ALA A 147 -24.93 -25.09 43.94
CA ALA A 147 -24.26 -24.41 45.02
C ALA A 147 -24.07 -25.31 46.27
N LYS A 148 -25.10 -26.11 46.62
CA LYS A 148 -25.01 -27.11 47.71
C LYS A 148 -23.92 -28.17 47.49
N ARG A 149 -23.57 -28.46 46.22
CA ARG A 149 -22.48 -29.37 45.84
C ARG A 149 -21.12 -28.70 45.73
N GLY A 150 -21.03 -27.40 46.07
CA GLY A 150 -19.80 -26.62 45.98
C GLY A 150 -19.45 -26.16 44.56
N LEU A 151 -20.35 -26.31 43.59
CA LEU A 151 -20.18 -25.72 42.26
C LEU A 151 -20.47 -24.22 42.33
N MET A 152 -19.68 -23.47 41.58
CA MET A 152 -19.88 -22.04 41.36
C MET A 152 -21.15 -21.78 40.55
N THR A 153 -21.91 -20.74 40.86
CA THR A 153 -23.16 -20.42 40.14
C THR A 153 -23.21 -19.03 39.56
N ILE A 154 -23.59 -18.94 38.28
CA ILE A 154 -23.91 -17.71 37.56
C ILE A 154 -25.36 -17.84 37.08
N ALA A 155 -26.24 -16.92 37.49
CA ALA A 155 -27.64 -16.92 37.06
C ALA A 155 -27.90 -15.91 35.95
N TYR A 156 -28.38 -16.35 34.79
CA TYR A 156 -28.96 -15.47 33.78
C TYR A 156 -30.31 -14.92 34.27
N THR A 157 -30.42 -13.60 34.31
CA THR A 157 -31.59 -12.85 34.81
C THR A 157 -31.91 -11.71 33.84
N ARG A 158 -33.19 -11.45 33.57
CA ARG A 158 -33.67 -10.33 32.74
C ARG A 158 -34.41 -9.27 33.55
N THR A 159 -35.10 -9.66 34.62
CA THR A 159 -35.98 -8.76 35.40
C THR A 159 -35.52 -8.59 36.85
N GLN A 160 -36.00 -7.52 37.50
CA GLN A 160 -35.75 -7.27 38.93
C GLN A 160 -36.26 -8.42 39.82
N SER A 161 -37.41 -8.99 39.49
CA SER A 161 -38.01 -10.13 40.21
C SER A 161 -37.16 -11.40 40.08
N GLU A 162 -36.63 -11.69 38.88
CA GLU A 162 -35.72 -12.81 38.66
C GLU A 162 -34.41 -12.65 39.42
N ALA A 163 -33.81 -11.46 39.37
CA ALA A 163 -32.59 -11.16 40.10
C ALA A 163 -32.81 -11.33 41.61
N ARG A 164 -33.87 -10.74 42.18
CA ARG A 164 -34.22 -10.93 43.60
C ARG A 164 -34.29 -12.41 43.98
N ARG A 165 -35.09 -13.20 43.26
CA ARG A 165 -35.27 -14.64 43.55
C ARG A 165 -33.96 -15.42 43.46
N MET A 166 -33.11 -15.13 42.47
CA MET A 166 -31.82 -15.80 42.31
C MET A 166 -30.82 -15.44 43.42
N VAL A 167 -30.80 -14.18 43.86
CA VAL A 167 -29.93 -13.76 44.96
C VAL A 167 -30.43 -14.32 46.31
N GLU A 168 -31.74 -14.29 46.56
CA GLU A 168 -32.35 -14.92 47.75
C GLU A 168 -32.08 -16.44 47.79
N ALA A 169 -32.00 -17.08 46.62
CA ALA A 169 -31.62 -18.48 46.48
C ALA A 169 -30.12 -18.77 46.71
N GLY A 170 -29.28 -17.74 46.93
CA GLY A 170 -27.87 -17.89 47.27
C GLY A 170 -26.90 -17.99 46.08
N THR A 171 -27.31 -17.55 44.89
CA THR A 171 -26.43 -17.51 43.71
C THR A 171 -25.30 -16.50 43.91
N GLN A 172 -24.08 -16.83 43.48
CA GLN A 172 -22.92 -15.96 43.76
C GLN A 172 -22.73 -14.83 42.74
N ALA A 173 -23.15 -15.04 41.50
CA ALA A 173 -23.14 -14.03 40.46
C ALA A 173 -24.42 -14.09 39.62
N ILE A 174 -24.80 -12.95 39.06
CA ILE A 174 -25.89 -12.84 38.08
C ILE A 174 -25.35 -12.24 36.78
N CYS A 175 -25.85 -12.77 35.66
CA CYS A 175 -25.68 -12.22 34.33
C CYS A 175 -26.99 -11.53 33.92
N ILE A 176 -27.00 -10.21 33.97
CA ILE A 176 -28.12 -9.39 33.52
C ILE A 176 -28.13 -9.43 31.99
N ASN A 177 -29.14 -10.05 31.41
CA ASN A 177 -29.25 -10.27 29.98
C ASN A 177 -30.67 -10.00 29.49
N PHE A 178 -30.81 -9.12 28.51
CA PHE A 178 -32.11 -8.71 28.00
C PHE A 178 -32.49 -9.42 26.69
N ASN A 179 -31.53 -9.93 25.92
CA ASN A 179 -31.77 -10.58 24.62
C ASN A 179 -30.53 -11.36 24.14
N LEU A 180 -30.76 -12.33 23.25
CA LEU A 180 -29.69 -12.96 22.48
C LEU A 180 -29.25 -12.03 21.34
N ASN A 181 -27.95 -11.73 21.26
CA ASN A 181 -27.40 -10.91 20.18
C ASN A 181 -27.65 -11.57 18.81
N ARG A 182 -28.33 -10.85 17.89
CA ARG A 182 -28.42 -11.20 16.47
C ARG A 182 -27.09 -10.81 15.80
N GLY A 183 -26.58 -11.65 14.90
CA GLY A 183 -25.23 -11.54 14.33
C GLY A 183 -24.98 -10.31 13.44
N VAL A 184 -23.76 -10.22 12.89
CA VAL A 184 -23.18 -9.07 12.16
C VAL A 184 -24.01 -8.61 10.95
N GLU A 185 -24.78 -9.50 10.32
CA GLU A 185 -25.66 -9.13 9.18
C GLU A 185 -26.84 -8.23 9.57
N SER A 186 -27.12 -8.09 10.87
CA SER A 186 -28.12 -7.15 11.38
C SER A 186 -27.41 -5.98 12.03
N ALA A 187 -26.84 -5.07 11.22
CA ALA A 187 -26.12 -3.86 11.63
C ALA A 187 -26.99 -2.80 12.38
N SER A 188 -28.15 -3.19 12.88
CA SER A 188 -29.00 -2.42 13.78
C SER A 188 -29.98 -3.39 14.43
N ASP A 189 -29.83 -3.69 15.72
CA ASP A 189 -31.01 -4.06 16.51
C ASP A 189 -31.53 -2.74 17.12
N PRO A 190 -32.66 -2.19 16.63
CA PRO A 190 -33.19 -0.94 17.13
C PRO A 190 -33.84 -1.05 18.52
N SER A 191 -33.85 -2.23 19.15
CA SER A 191 -34.77 -2.46 20.28
C SER A 191 -34.35 -1.82 21.60
N ILE A 192 -33.06 -1.58 21.85
CA ILE A 192 -32.56 -0.96 23.09
C ILE A 192 -31.35 -0.09 22.78
N SER A 193 -31.42 1.21 23.08
CA SER A 193 -30.25 2.10 23.04
C SER A 193 -29.26 1.77 24.17
N LEU A 194 -27.99 2.21 24.06
CA LEU A 194 -27.02 2.05 25.15
C LEU A 194 -27.51 2.68 26.47
N SER A 195 -28.19 3.83 26.40
CA SER A 195 -28.79 4.49 27.56
C SER A 195 -29.94 3.68 28.18
N GLU A 196 -30.79 3.07 27.35
CA GLU A 196 -31.85 2.19 27.83
C GLU A 196 -31.27 0.89 28.43
N LEU A 197 -30.22 0.34 27.82
CA LEU A 197 -29.49 -0.82 28.36
C LEU A 197 -28.93 -0.51 29.74
N ALA A 198 -28.27 0.65 29.89
CA ALA A 198 -27.73 1.11 31.16
C ALA A 198 -28.84 1.29 32.21
N ALA A 199 -29.94 1.97 31.87
CA ALA A 199 -31.06 2.19 32.79
C ALA A 199 -31.68 0.87 33.28
N ARG A 200 -31.95 -0.07 32.37
CA ARG A 200 -32.50 -1.40 32.71
C ARG A 200 -31.52 -2.22 33.54
N THR A 201 -30.24 -2.20 33.17
CA THR A 201 -29.18 -2.91 33.90
C THR A 201 -29.05 -2.37 35.32
N SER A 202 -29.03 -1.04 35.49
CA SER A 202 -28.98 -0.37 36.80
C SER A 202 -30.16 -0.78 37.68
N ALA A 203 -31.37 -0.82 37.12
CA ALA A 203 -32.56 -1.23 37.86
C ALA A 203 -32.46 -2.67 38.40
N VAL A 204 -32.00 -3.62 37.58
CA VAL A 204 -31.82 -5.02 37.99
C VAL A 204 -30.67 -5.16 38.99
N ALA A 205 -29.52 -4.53 38.73
CA ALA A 205 -28.34 -4.59 39.59
C ALA A 205 -28.61 -4.03 40.98
N ARG A 206 -29.32 -2.89 41.10
CA ARG A 206 -29.71 -2.29 42.38
C ARG A 206 -30.55 -3.24 43.23
N VAL A 207 -31.51 -3.93 42.62
CA VAL A 207 -32.34 -4.89 43.35
C VAL A 207 -31.51 -6.07 43.82
N ALA A 208 -30.66 -6.64 42.97
CA ALA A 208 -29.77 -7.74 43.35
C ALA A 208 -28.87 -7.35 44.54
N GLN A 209 -28.22 -6.18 44.46
CA GLN A 209 -27.32 -5.66 45.49
C GLN A 209 -28.04 -5.25 46.79
N SER A 210 -29.33 -4.92 46.71
CA SER A 210 -30.17 -4.68 47.90
C SER A 210 -30.43 -5.95 48.71
N VAL A 211 -30.41 -7.12 48.06
CA VAL A 211 -30.60 -8.43 48.69
C VAL A 211 -29.28 -8.95 49.26
N ASP A 212 -28.21 -8.95 48.45
CA ASP A 212 -26.85 -9.27 48.91
C ASP A 212 -25.85 -8.29 48.29
N ARG A 213 -25.24 -7.45 49.12
CA ARG A 213 -24.22 -6.48 48.68
C ARG A 213 -22.98 -7.14 48.08
N ASN A 214 -22.76 -8.43 48.33
CA ASN A 214 -21.64 -9.19 47.78
C ASN A 214 -21.98 -9.92 46.48
N VAL A 215 -23.22 -9.86 45.98
CA VAL A 215 -23.56 -10.47 44.70
C VAL A 215 -22.85 -9.75 43.57
N ILE A 216 -22.31 -10.52 42.64
CA ILE A 216 -21.60 -9.97 41.49
C ILE A 216 -22.59 -9.83 40.35
N CYS A 217 -22.79 -8.60 39.91
CA CYS A 217 -23.63 -8.30 38.76
C CYS A 217 -22.74 -8.14 37.52
N LEU A 218 -22.98 -8.96 36.51
CA LEU A 218 -22.32 -8.91 35.21
C LEU A 218 -23.35 -8.56 34.16
N LEU A 219 -22.95 -7.80 33.13
CA LEU A 219 -23.78 -7.54 31.97
C LEU A 219 -23.54 -8.61 30.90
N GLY A 220 -24.58 -9.08 30.24
CA GLY A 220 -24.45 -10.01 29.11
C GLY A 220 -25.36 -9.63 27.95
N GLY A 221 -24.83 -9.77 26.74
CA GLY A 221 -25.56 -9.41 25.52
C GLY A 221 -25.69 -7.90 25.30
N GLY A 222 -26.65 -7.50 24.47
CA GLY A 222 -26.88 -6.11 24.06
C GLY A 222 -25.99 -5.68 22.87
N PRO A 223 -26.19 -4.45 22.36
CA PRO A 223 -25.47 -3.91 21.20
C PRO A 223 -24.00 -3.53 21.48
N ILE A 224 -23.43 -4.01 22.59
CA ILE A 224 -22.04 -3.70 22.98
C ILE A 224 -21.10 -4.41 22.02
N THR A 225 -20.45 -3.61 21.18
CA THR A 225 -19.47 -4.10 20.20
C THR A 225 -18.05 -3.66 20.54
N LYS A 226 -17.90 -2.64 21.38
CA LYS A 226 -16.61 -2.06 21.74
C LYS A 226 -16.37 -2.02 23.26
N PRO A 227 -15.10 -2.10 23.70
CA PRO A 227 -14.75 -2.05 25.13
C PRO A 227 -15.06 -0.72 25.83
N ASP A 228 -14.98 0.41 25.13
CA ASP A 228 -15.29 1.75 25.66
C ASP A 228 -16.78 1.88 26.01
N GLU A 229 -17.68 1.48 25.10
CA GLU A 229 -19.13 1.42 25.35
C GLU A 229 -19.48 0.62 26.62
N LEU A 230 -18.75 -0.46 26.86
CA LEU A 230 -18.93 -1.31 28.02
C LEU A 230 -18.47 -0.65 29.32
N LEU A 231 -17.36 0.09 29.29
CA LEU A 231 -16.82 0.79 30.46
C LEU A 231 -17.78 1.89 30.93
N ASP A 232 -18.37 2.64 29.99
CA ASP A 232 -19.36 3.67 30.30
C ASP A 232 -20.58 3.07 31.02
N ILE A 233 -21.12 1.96 30.50
CA ILE A 233 -22.24 1.25 31.15
C ILE A 233 -21.84 0.71 32.53
N CYS A 234 -20.62 0.18 32.68
CA CYS A 234 -20.14 -0.28 33.98
C CYS A 234 -20.06 0.86 35.00
N GLY A 235 -19.63 2.06 34.58
CA GLY A 235 -19.58 3.25 35.40
C GLY A 235 -20.97 3.71 35.87
N GLU A 236 -21.95 3.72 34.97
CA GLU A 236 -23.32 4.17 35.27
C GLU A 236 -24.13 3.19 36.12
N THR A 237 -23.90 1.89 35.96
CA THR A 237 -24.76 0.85 36.53
C THR A 237 -24.16 0.17 37.75
N GLY A 238 -22.85 0.29 37.96
CA GLY A 238 -22.13 -0.37 39.06
C GLY A 238 -21.96 -1.88 38.87
N VAL A 239 -22.29 -2.44 37.70
CA VAL A 239 -21.95 -3.82 37.35
C VAL A 239 -20.43 -4.00 37.25
N LYS A 240 -19.95 -5.17 37.63
CA LYS A 240 -18.52 -5.46 37.83
C LYS A 240 -17.86 -6.11 36.62
N GLY A 241 -18.57 -6.28 35.52
CA GLY A 241 -18.01 -7.01 34.40
C GLY A 241 -19.01 -7.37 33.31
N PHE A 242 -18.53 -8.19 32.39
CA PHE A 242 -19.23 -8.54 31.16
C PHE A 242 -19.07 -10.01 30.82
N ILE A 243 -20.13 -10.61 30.28
CA ILE A 243 -20.10 -11.92 29.64
C ILE A 243 -20.33 -11.75 28.15
N GLY A 244 -19.25 -11.89 27.39
CA GLY A 244 -19.26 -11.78 25.94
C GLY A 244 -19.44 -13.13 25.27
N GLY A 245 -20.49 -13.25 24.45
CA GLY A 245 -20.70 -14.40 23.57
C GLY A 245 -20.21 -14.08 22.16
N SER A 246 -21.13 -13.58 21.32
CA SER A 246 -20.86 -13.33 19.90
C SER A 246 -19.72 -12.32 19.70
N SER A 247 -19.64 -11.31 20.58
CA SER A 247 -18.63 -10.25 20.57
C SER A 247 -17.21 -10.76 20.84
N LEU A 248 -17.04 -11.91 21.51
CA LEU A 248 -15.73 -12.47 21.82
C LEU A 248 -15.38 -13.72 20.99
N ASP A 249 -16.38 -14.47 20.54
CA ASP A 249 -16.19 -15.78 19.90
C ASP A 249 -16.38 -15.71 18.37
N ARG A 250 -17.50 -15.14 17.91
CA ARG A 250 -17.89 -15.20 16.49
C ARG A 250 -17.36 -14.03 15.67
N VAL A 251 -17.70 -12.80 16.08
CA VAL A 251 -17.46 -11.58 15.29
C VAL A 251 -15.97 -11.39 14.99
N PRO A 252 -15.06 -11.50 15.98
CA PRO A 252 -13.62 -11.36 15.71
C PRO A 252 -13.07 -12.44 14.76
N LEU A 253 -13.58 -13.67 14.85
CA LEU A 253 -13.15 -14.78 14.01
C LEU A 253 -13.57 -14.60 12.55
N GLU A 254 -14.83 -14.23 12.32
CA GLU A 254 -15.38 -13.96 10.98
C GLU A 254 -14.60 -12.82 10.29
N MET A 255 -14.36 -11.70 10.99
CA MET A 255 -13.59 -10.58 10.46
C MET A 255 -12.15 -10.97 10.13
N SER A 256 -11.47 -11.68 11.03
CA SER A 256 -10.07 -12.07 10.83
C SER A 256 -9.90 -12.99 9.62
N VAL A 257 -10.78 -13.99 9.47
CA VAL A 257 -10.74 -14.92 8.33
C VAL A 257 -11.01 -14.17 7.03
N LEU A 258 -12.00 -13.27 7.02
CA LEU A 258 -12.35 -12.45 5.86
C LEU A 258 -11.19 -11.54 5.43
N GLU A 259 -10.60 -10.80 6.36
CA GLU A 259 -9.49 -9.87 6.10
C GLU A 259 -8.26 -10.58 5.55
N ILE A 260 -7.83 -11.66 6.20
CA ILE A 260 -6.64 -12.42 5.78
C ILE A 260 -6.87 -13.05 4.40
N THR A 261 -8.03 -13.66 4.17
CA THR A 261 -8.36 -14.31 2.89
C THR A 261 -8.43 -13.28 1.75
N SER A 262 -9.07 -12.13 2.00
CA SER A 262 -9.13 -11.02 1.03
C SER A 262 -7.75 -10.45 0.72
N GLY A 263 -6.89 -10.35 1.74
CA GLY A 263 -5.49 -9.90 1.59
C GLY A 263 -4.70 -10.79 0.64
N PHE A 264 -4.76 -12.12 0.81
CA PHE A 264 -4.08 -13.06 -0.08
C PHE A 264 -4.54 -12.93 -1.53
N LYS A 265 -5.85 -12.75 -1.77
CA LYS A 265 -6.38 -12.64 -3.13
C LYS A 265 -6.01 -11.32 -3.79
N THR A 266 -6.14 -10.21 -3.04
CA THR A 266 -5.88 -8.85 -3.55
C THR A 266 -4.41 -8.68 -3.95
N LEU A 267 -3.48 -9.13 -3.12
CA LEU A 267 -2.03 -9.01 -3.41
C LEU A 267 -1.64 -9.74 -4.69
N HIS A 268 -2.19 -10.94 -4.94
CA HIS A 268 -1.92 -11.69 -6.15
C HIS A 268 -2.42 -10.96 -7.41
N LEU A 269 -3.69 -10.52 -7.38
CA LEU A 269 -4.31 -9.83 -8.52
C LEU A 269 -3.62 -8.51 -8.86
N LEU A 270 -3.21 -7.74 -7.85
CA LEU A 270 -2.48 -6.49 -8.07
C LEU A 270 -1.14 -6.74 -8.74
N ARG A 271 -0.41 -7.78 -8.33
CA ARG A 271 0.87 -8.14 -8.92
C ARG A 271 0.74 -8.57 -10.39
N GLU A 272 -0.23 -9.43 -10.70
CA GLU A 272 -0.50 -9.81 -12.10
C GLU A 272 -0.81 -8.60 -12.99
N LYS A 273 -1.60 -7.65 -12.47
CA LYS A 273 -1.96 -6.44 -13.22
C LYS A 273 -0.75 -5.53 -13.44
N VAL A 274 0.12 -5.37 -12.45
CA VAL A 274 1.36 -4.60 -12.58
C VAL A 274 2.28 -5.24 -13.63
N ASP A 275 2.50 -6.55 -13.55
CA ASP A 275 3.37 -7.28 -14.49
C ASP A 275 2.86 -7.17 -15.94
N LEU A 276 1.53 -7.22 -16.15
CA LEU A 276 0.92 -7.05 -17.46
C LEU A 276 1.10 -5.63 -18.02
N LEU A 277 0.90 -4.60 -17.19
CA LEU A 277 1.07 -3.21 -17.58
C LEU A 277 2.52 -2.88 -17.92
N GLU A 278 3.48 -3.40 -17.14
CA GLU A 278 4.90 -3.26 -17.44
C GLU A 278 5.26 -3.87 -18.80
N ARG A 279 4.75 -5.07 -19.10
CA ARG A 279 4.97 -5.72 -20.41
C ARG A 279 4.39 -4.91 -21.57
N GLN A 280 3.18 -4.37 -21.42
CA GLN A 280 2.58 -3.51 -22.46
C GLN A 280 3.38 -2.22 -22.68
N LEU A 281 3.89 -1.61 -21.61
CA LEU A 281 4.72 -0.41 -21.70
C LEU A 281 6.06 -0.71 -22.39
N GLN A 282 6.69 -1.84 -22.07
CA GLN A 282 7.91 -2.28 -22.73
C GLN A 282 7.69 -2.56 -24.24
N LEU A 283 6.62 -3.26 -24.61
CA LEU A 283 6.31 -3.54 -26.02
C LEU A 283 6.03 -2.27 -26.82
N SER A 284 5.32 -1.30 -26.23
CA SER A 284 5.03 -0.02 -26.88
C SER A 284 6.28 0.87 -27.02
N GLY A 285 7.16 0.87 -26.02
CA GLY A 285 8.48 1.50 -26.12
C GLY A 285 9.35 0.88 -27.22
N PHE A 286 9.38 -0.45 -27.31
CA PHE A 286 10.18 -1.19 -28.29
C PHE A 286 9.75 -0.89 -29.73
N ARG A 287 8.43 -0.77 -30.00
CA ARG A 287 7.90 -0.37 -31.32
C ARG A 287 8.41 0.99 -31.81
N HIS A 288 8.83 1.86 -30.89
CA HIS A 288 9.37 3.19 -31.20
C HIS A 288 10.92 3.24 -31.07
N GLY A 289 11.56 2.07 -30.98
CA GLY A 289 13.01 1.95 -30.85
C GLY A 289 13.54 2.47 -29.51
N ILE A 290 12.73 2.39 -28.44
CA ILE A 290 13.13 2.78 -27.08
C ILE A 290 13.26 1.52 -26.24
N ILE A 291 14.39 1.42 -25.54
CA ILE A 291 14.71 0.32 -24.64
C ILE A 291 14.65 0.84 -23.21
N ALA A 292 13.94 0.11 -22.36
CA ALA A 292 13.66 0.48 -20.97
C ALA A 292 13.54 -0.78 -20.08
N GLN A 293 14.68 -1.41 -19.80
CA GLN A 293 14.84 -2.40 -18.73
C GLN A 293 15.09 -1.73 -17.39
N SER A 294 15.88 -0.66 -17.39
CA SER A 294 16.24 0.07 -16.18
C SER A 294 15.03 0.70 -15.50
N SER A 295 14.99 0.65 -14.17
CA SER A 295 13.91 1.25 -13.37
C SER A 295 13.74 2.75 -13.63
N ILE A 296 14.84 3.45 -13.93
CA ILE A 296 14.84 4.88 -14.28
C ILE A 296 14.17 5.10 -15.65
N MET A 297 14.46 4.28 -16.66
CA MET A 297 13.81 4.39 -17.97
C MET A 297 12.34 3.98 -17.95
N LYS A 298 11.95 3.00 -17.13
CA LYS A 298 10.53 2.66 -16.93
C LYS A 298 9.74 3.88 -16.44
N ARG A 299 10.25 4.61 -15.44
CA ARG A 299 9.64 5.86 -14.94
C ARG A 299 9.54 6.95 -16.01
N VAL A 300 10.54 7.06 -16.87
CA VAL A 300 10.52 7.99 -18.02
C VAL A 300 9.38 7.64 -18.97
N LEU A 301 9.17 6.37 -19.29
CA LEU A 301 8.08 5.93 -20.16
C LEU A 301 6.70 6.16 -19.53
N GLU A 302 6.54 5.91 -18.24
CA GLU A 302 5.30 6.20 -17.51
C GLU A 302 4.97 7.70 -17.54
N THR A 303 5.98 8.55 -17.29
CA THR A 303 5.84 10.00 -17.34
C THR A 303 5.48 10.46 -18.75
N ALA A 304 6.13 9.91 -19.78
CA ALA A 304 5.81 10.18 -21.18
C ALA A 304 4.36 9.82 -21.52
N LYS A 305 3.87 8.66 -21.06
CA LYS A 305 2.48 8.22 -21.27
C LYS A 305 1.48 9.15 -20.56
N ARG A 306 1.77 9.56 -19.32
CA ARG A 306 0.93 10.49 -18.55
C ARG A 306 0.88 11.88 -19.17
N LEU A 307 1.99 12.39 -19.68
CA LEU A 307 2.03 13.71 -20.32
C LEU A 307 1.42 13.67 -21.73
N ALA A 308 1.44 12.52 -22.41
CA ALA A 308 0.83 12.37 -23.72
C ALA A 308 -0.70 12.56 -23.72
N SER A 309 -1.38 12.19 -22.63
CA SER A 309 -2.85 12.25 -22.50
C SER A 309 -3.43 13.65 -22.33
N HIS A 310 -2.61 14.68 -22.20
CA HIS A 310 -3.05 16.07 -22.12
C HIS A 310 -2.48 16.90 -23.28
N PRO A 311 -3.19 17.93 -23.77
CA PRO A 311 -2.74 18.78 -24.87
C PRO A 311 -1.59 19.74 -24.49
N SER A 312 -1.20 19.75 -23.21
CA SER A 312 -0.16 20.62 -22.65
C SER A 312 1.21 20.45 -23.35
N PRO A 313 2.03 21.52 -23.36
CA PRO A 313 3.36 21.46 -23.93
C PRO A 313 4.28 20.60 -23.08
N VAL A 314 5.20 19.87 -23.70
CA VAL A 314 6.13 18.94 -23.00
C VAL A 314 7.57 19.28 -23.33
N LEU A 315 8.45 19.31 -22.33
CA LEU A 315 9.89 19.54 -22.52
C LEU A 315 10.71 18.28 -22.21
N VAL A 316 11.36 17.69 -23.21
CA VAL A 316 12.26 16.55 -23.02
C VAL A 316 13.71 17.01 -22.99
N TRP A 317 14.40 16.85 -21.87
CA TRP A 317 15.76 17.37 -21.72
C TRP A 317 16.75 16.34 -21.19
N GLY A 318 18.03 16.58 -21.42
CA GLY A 318 19.11 15.67 -21.03
C GLY A 318 20.36 15.82 -21.89
N GLU A 319 21.37 14.99 -21.60
CA GLU A 319 22.68 15.07 -22.25
C GLU A 319 22.61 14.85 -23.78
N PRO A 320 23.57 15.38 -24.55
CA PRO A 320 23.68 15.10 -25.98
C PRO A 320 23.69 13.58 -26.26
N GLY A 321 22.95 13.14 -27.27
CA GLY A 321 22.92 11.72 -27.66
C GLY A 321 22.11 10.78 -26.76
N SER A 322 21.40 11.26 -25.74
CA SER A 322 20.61 10.41 -24.83
C SER A 322 19.34 9.80 -25.44
N GLY A 323 18.91 10.23 -26.64
CA GLY A 323 17.72 9.71 -27.32
C GLY A 323 16.45 10.58 -27.19
N LYS A 324 16.59 11.85 -26.79
CA LYS A 324 15.48 12.79 -26.56
C LYS A 324 14.45 12.84 -27.69
N ARG A 325 14.91 12.83 -28.95
CA ARG A 325 14.03 12.83 -30.13
C ARG A 325 13.07 11.64 -30.13
N ARG A 326 13.56 10.42 -29.82
CA ARG A 326 12.72 9.21 -29.79
C ARG A 326 11.66 9.31 -28.70
N ILE A 327 12.00 9.85 -27.52
CA ILE A 327 11.04 10.10 -26.43
C ILE A 327 10.01 11.16 -26.82
N ALA A 328 10.42 12.28 -27.43
CA ALA A 328 9.49 13.30 -27.90
C ALA A 328 8.51 12.76 -28.95
N SER A 329 8.99 11.93 -29.88
CA SER A 329 8.14 11.21 -30.83
C SER A 329 7.21 10.20 -30.15
N LEU A 330 7.66 9.51 -29.10
CA LEU A 330 6.81 8.60 -28.31
C LEU A 330 5.67 9.34 -27.60
N VAL A 331 5.94 10.51 -27.01
CA VAL A 331 4.91 11.33 -26.37
C VAL A 331 3.83 11.72 -27.38
N HIS A 332 4.22 12.07 -28.61
CA HIS A 332 3.26 12.32 -29.70
C HIS A 332 2.48 11.04 -30.07
N ALA A 333 3.14 9.90 -30.20
CA ALA A 333 2.50 8.63 -30.58
C ALA A 333 1.47 8.13 -29.54
N PHE A 334 1.65 8.49 -28.27
CA PHE A 334 0.69 8.20 -27.20
C PHE A 334 -0.43 9.23 -27.05
N SER A 335 -0.38 10.34 -27.80
CA SER A 335 -1.40 11.40 -27.72
C SER A 335 -2.61 11.13 -28.62
N ASP A 336 -3.69 11.88 -28.40
CA ASP A 336 -4.88 11.83 -29.25
C ASP A 336 -4.62 12.31 -30.69
N ARG A 337 -3.51 13.05 -30.90
CA ARG A 337 -3.08 13.56 -32.21
C ARG A 337 -2.18 12.60 -32.99
N LYS A 338 -2.05 11.34 -32.54
CA LYS A 338 -1.26 10.28 -33.21
C LYS A 338 -1.64 10.01 -34.67
N HIS A 339 -2.83 10.41 -35.10
CA HIS A 339 -3.33 10.20 -36.45
C HIS A 339 -2.74 11.17 -37.48
N ALA A 340 -2.14 12.29 -37.04
CA ALA A 340 -1.48 13.26 -37.90
C ALA A 340 0.05 13.20 -37.70
N ASN A 341 0.81 13.36 -38.78
CA ASN A 341 2.27 13.37 -38.70
C ASN A 341 2.75 14.59 -37.91
N ALA A 342 3.67 14.36 -36.96
CA ALA A 342 4.28 15.45 -36.23
C ALA A 342 5.23 16.27 -37.12
N ALA A 343 5.06 17.59 -37.14
CA ALA A 343 5.95 18.51 -37.83
C ALA A 343 7.27 18.65 -37.05
N LEU A 344 8.39 18.29 -37.68
CA LEU A 344 9.70 18.38 -37.06
C LEU A 344 10.35 19.74 -37.35
N PHE A 345 10.75 20.47 -36.32
CA PHE A 345 11.50 21.70 -36.45
C PHE A 345 12.79 21.62 -35.65
N GLN A 346 13.93 21.88 -36.28
CA GLN A 346 15.21 21.90 -35.59
C GLN A 346 15.66 23.34 -35.42
N CYS A 347 15.72 23.80 -34.18
CA CYS A 347 16.33 25.07 -33.85
C CYS A 347 17.82 25.00 -34.22
N ARG A 348 18.29 25.99 -34.98
CA ARG A 348 19.70 26.12 -35.37
C ARG A 348 20.22 27.47 -34.87
N PRO A 349 21.48 27.54 -34.41
CA PRO A 349 22.12 28.82 -34.18
C PRO A 349 22.30 29.53 -35.53
N GLY A 350 21.74 30.73 -35.66
CA GLY A 350 21.78 31.51 -36.89
C GLY A 350 21.11 32.87 -36.73
N PRO A 351 21.11 33.72 -37.77
CA PRO A 351 20.41 35.00 -37.75
C PRO A 351 18.94 34.80 -37.33
N PRO A 352 18.38 35.63 -36.42
CA PRO A 352 17.02 35.48 -35.93
C PRO A 352 15.97 35.38 -37.04
N ILE A 353 16.19 36.11 -38.14
CA ILE A 353 15.31 36.17 -39.31
C ILE A 353 15.05 34.78 -39.94
N ASP A 354 16.02 33.86 -39.90
CA ASP A 354 15.92 32.57 -40.59
C ASP A 354 15.26 31.50 -39.71
N THR A 355 15.55 31.47 -38.41
CA THR A 355 14.97 30.45 -37.49
C THR A 355 13.63 30.89 -36.91
N VAL A 356 13.52 32.13 -36.44
CA VAL A 356 12.27 32.67 -35.89
C VAL A 356 11.26 32.87 -37.02
N GLY A 357 11.70 33.32 -38.21
CA GLY A 357 10.85 33.47 -39.38
C GLY A 357 10.32 32.15 -39.94
N ALA A 358 11.06 31.05 -39.84
CA ALA A 358 10.56 29.73 -40.23
C ALA A 358 9.51 29.19 -39.25
N LEU A 359 9.65 29.46 -37.95
CA LEU A 359 8.72 28.98 -36.93
C LEU A 359 7.44 29.82 -36.85
N PHE A 360 7.57 31.15 -36.82
CA PHE A 360 6.47 32.11 -36.64
C PHE A 360 6.06 32.82 -37.94
N GLY A 361 6.72 32.57 -39.07
CA GLY A 361 6.44 33.24 -40.33
C GLY A 361 7.13 34.59 -40.44
N ALA A 362 7.28 35.08 -41.67
CA ALA A 362 7.80 36.41 -41.97
C ALA A 362 6.94 37.08 -43.04
N GLU A 363 6.54 38.33 -42.80
CA GLU A 363 5.83 39.15 -43.79
C GLU A 363 6.77 39.62 -44.91
N ARG A 364 6.18 40.03 -46.03
CA ARG A 364 6.91 40.40 -47.26
C ARG A 364 7.78 41.63 -47.01
N ASP A 365 9.06 41.54 -47.33
CA ASP A 365 9.98 42.68 -47.39
C ASP A 365 10.38 42.93 -48.86
N GLN A 366 10.98 44.09 -49.18
CA GLN A 366 11.33 44.52 -50.54
C GLN A 366 12.17 43.49 -51.34
N ILE A 367 12.80 42.54 -50.64
CA ILE A 367 13.71 41.53 -51.20
C ILE A 367 13.14 40.09 -51.12
N ARG A 368 12.14 39.78 -50.28
CA ARG A 368 11.71 38.39 -49.99
C ARG A 368 10.18 38.19 -50.05
N ARG A 369 9.73 37.05 -50.60
CA ARG A 369 8.30 36.63 -50.63
C ARG A 369 7.83 36.26 -49.20
N ARG A 370 6.52 36.39 -48.93
CA ARG A 370 5.88 35.97 -47.65
C ARG A 370 6.23 34.50 -47.35
N GLN A 371 6.72 34.25 -46.15
CA GLN A 371 7.03 32.90 -45.67
C GLN A 371 5.93 32.45 -44.72
N LEU A 372 5.20 31.39 -45.08
CA LEU A 372 4.21 30.77 -44.21
C LEU A 372 4.89 30.19 -42.97
N SER A 373 4.25 30.36 -41.81
CA SER A 373 4.80 29.88 -40.55
C SER A 373 4.59 28.37 -40.40
N LEU A 374 5.54 27.69 -39.75
CA LEU A 374 5.36 26.27 -39.43
C LEU A 374 4.17 26.07 -38.48
N LEU A 375 3.98 26.97 -37.50
CA LEU A 375 2.87 26.89 -36.54
C LEU A 375 1.49 27.02 -37.19
N GLU A 376 1.36 27.82 -38.26
CA GLU A 376 0.12 27.93 -39.06
C GLU A 376 -0.10 26.69 -39.92
N SER A 377 0.95 26.20 -40.59
CA SER A 377 0.85 24.99 -41.44
C SER A 377 0.59 23.70 -40.64
N ALA A 378 1.03 23.66 -39.38
CA ALA A 378 0.91 22.53 -38.48
C ALA A 378 -0.29 22.65 -37.52
N SER A 379 -1.24 23.54 -37.81
CA SER A 379 -2.48 23.67 -37.05
C SER A 379 -3.18 22.30 -36.94
N ASP A 380 -3.69 21.98 -35.77
CA ASP A 380 -4.28 20.67 -35.38
C ASP A 380 -3.31 19.48 -35.26
N THR A 381 -2.01 19.69 -35.46
CA THR A 381 -0.99 18.63 -35.29
C THR A 381 -0.06 18.90 -34.09
N THR A 382 1.04 18.15 -34.00
CA THR A 382 2.08 18.34 -32.98
C THR A 382 3.37 18.81 -33.65
N VAL A 383 3.97 19.87 -33.14
CA VAL A 383 5.28 20.37 -33.56
C VAL A 383 6.33 19.87 -32.57
N LEU A 384 7.29 19.09 -33.09
CA LEU A 384 8.46 18.64 -32.35
C LEU A 384 9.59 19.67 -32.52
N LEU A 385 9.79 20.52 -31.51
CA LEU A 385 10.88 21.50 -31.47
C LEU A 385 12.16 20.86 -30.94
N LEU A 386 13.13 20.61 -31.82
CA LEU A 386 14.42 20.05 -31.44
C LEU A 386 15.42 21.15 -31.07
N HIS A 387 16.18 20.93 -30.00
CA HIS A 387 17.21 21.85 -29.52
C HIS A 387 16.69 23.25 -29.17
N LEU A 388 15.63 23.34 -28.37
CA LEU A 388 15.06 24.60 -27.88
C LEU A 388 16.12 25.52 -27.22
N ASP A 389 17.15 24.92 -26.64
CA ASP A 389 18.32 25.60 -26.12
C ASP A 389 19.09 26.47 -27.14
N GLN A 390 18.96 26.19 -28.43
CA GLN A 390 19.61 26.91 -29.51
C GLN A 390 18.76 28.05 -30.08
N LEU A 391 17.53 28.21 -29.59
CA LEU A 391 16.65 29.31 -29.99
C LEU A 391 17.14 30.62 -29.35
N SER A 392 17.15 31.71 -30.12
CA SER A 392 17.50 33.04 -29.63
C SER A 392 16.58 33.47 -28.49
N ARG A 393 17.04 34.39 -27.63
CA ARG A 393 16.22 34.92 -26.51
C ARG A 393 14.89 35.50 -27.01
N ASP A 394 14.90 36.25 -28.10
CA ASP A 394 13.68 36.78 -28.75
C ASP A 394 12.74 35.64 -29.19
N GLY A 395 13.27 34.57 -29.79
CA GLY A 395 12.46 33.41 -30.17
C GLY A 395 11.89 32.66 -28.94
N GLN A 396 12.62 32.60 -27.83
CA GLN A 396 12.15 31.98 -26.59
C GLN A 396 10.99 32.77 -25.97
N GLU A 397 11.06 34.10 -25.94
CA GLU A 397 9.97 34.96 -25.45
C GLU A 397 8.73 34.85 -26.32
N ARG A 398 8.88 34.89 -27.65
CA ARG A 398 7.76 34.69 -28.60
C ARG A 398 7.12 33.30 -28.48
N LEU A 399 7.92 32.26 -28.20
CA LEU A 399 7.39 30.93 -27.95
C LEU A 399 6.62 30.89 -26.62
N ALA A 400 7.09 31.59 -25.59
CA ALA A 400 6.35 31.71 -24.34
C ALA A 400 5.01 32.41 -24.55
N ASP A 401 4.97 33.50 -25.31
CA ASP A 401 3.73 34.20 -25.68
C ASP A 401 2.74 33.26 -26.41
N TYR A 402 3.24 32.45 -27.36
CA TYR A 402 2.43 31.48 -28.08
C TYR A 402 1.87 30.39 -27.15
N LEU A 403 2.69 29.85 -26.24
CA LEU A 403 2.26 28.81 -25.31
C LEU A 403 1.21 29.30 -24.30
N GLU A 404 1.24 30.59 -23.95
CA GLU A 404 0.25 31.22 -23.06
C GLU A 404 -1.05 31.60 -23.79
N THR A 405 -0.95 32.13 -25.02
CA THR A 405 -2.09 32.77 -25.71
C THR A 405 -2.66 31.97 -26.88
N GLY A 406 -1.97 30.93 -27.36
CA GLY A 406 -2.31 30.19 -28.58
C GLY A 406 -2.24 31.03 -29.87
N SER A 407 -1.64 32.22 -29.78
CA SER A 407 -1.59 33.21 -30.87
C SER A 407 -0.16 33.72 -31.03
N PHE A 408 0.24 34.10 -32.24
CA PHE A 408 1.54 34.71 -32.51
C PHE A 408 1.43 35.74 -33.64
N ALA A 409 2.43 36.63 -33.72
CA ALA A 409 2.58 37.58 -34.82
C ALA A 409 3.80 37.21 -35.67
N PRO A 410 3.68 37.17 -37.02
CA PRO A 410 4.83 36.97 -37.91
C PRO A 410 5.91 38.04 -37.72
N LEU A 411 7.16 37.71 -38.08
CA LEU A 411 8.23 38.71 -38.11
C LEU A 411 7.87 39.83 -39.10
N ASN A 412 7.99 41.07 -38.62
CA ASN A 412 7.64 42.31 -39.34
C ASN A 412 6.15 42.43 -39.73
N GLY A 413 5.28 41.59 -39.17
CA GLY A 413 3.84 41.62 -39.40
C GLY A 413 3.04 42.06 -38.20
N ALA A 414 1.93 42.77 -38.44
CA ALA A 414 1.00 43.21 -37.40
C ALA A 414 -0.20 42.26 -37.24
N SER A 415 -0.37 41.30 -38.15
CA SER A 415 -1.51 40.37 -38.14
C SER A 415 -1.30 39.24 -37.13
N ILE A 416 -2.21 39.11 -36.15
CA ILE A 416 -2.20 38.02 -35.17
C ILE A 416 -2.77 36.76 -35.81
N VAL A 417 -2.01 35.68 -35.78
CA VAL A 417 -2.39 34.35 -36.27
C VAL A 417 -2.65 33.43 -35.08
N ARG A 418 -3.78 32.71 -35.10
CA ARG A 418 -4.12 31.68 -34.10
C ARG A 418 -3.73 30.31 -34.61
N SER A 419 -3.16 29.47 -33.74
CA SER A 419 -2.87 28.06 -34.03
C SER A 419 -3.15 27.18 -32.83
N SER A 420 -3.66 25.96 -33.09
CA SER A 420 -3.93 24.93 -32.09
C SER A 420 -2.78 23.92 -31.96
N ALA A 421 -1.63 24.18 -32.61
CA ALA A 421 -0.51 23.25 -32.68
C ALA A 421 0.09 22.96 -31.30
N ARG A 422 0.20 21.67 -30.96
CA ARG A 422 0.78 21.23 -29.68
C ARG A 422 2.29 21.24 -29.79
N ILE A 423 2.98 21.75 -28.77
CA ILE A 423 4.44 21.81 -28.75
C ILE A 423 5.02 20.70 -27.89
N ILE A 424 5.95 19.92 -28.46
CA ILE A 424 6.85 19.06 -27.69
C ILE A 424 8.27 19.51 -28.00
N ALA A 425 8.94 20.09 -27.02
CA ALA A 425 10.28 20.62 -27.16
C ALA A 425 11.33 19.65 -26.62
N THR A 426 12.55 19.73 -27.16
CA THR A 426 13.71 19.06 -26.58
C THR A 426 14.80 20.05 -26.26
N ALA A 427 15.48 19.88 -25.13
CA ALA A 427 16.60 20.72 -24.73
C ALA A 427 17.86 19.89 -24.41
N THR A 428 19.02 20.43 -24.77
CA THR A 428 20.32 19.82 -24.48
C THR A 428 20.92 20.45 -23.25
N VAL A 429 21.28 19.62 -22.27
CA VAL A 429 21.91 20.08 -21.03
C VAL A 429 23.23 19.35 -20.86
N ALA A 430 24.31 20.11 -20.64
CA ALA A 430 25.62 19.56 -20.35
C ALA A 430 25.66 18.94 -18.94
N ARG A 431 26.55 17.96 -18.72
CA ARG A 431 26.70 17.31 -17.42
C ARG A 431 27.02 18.35 -16.33
N GLY A 432 26.17 18.45 -15.31
CA GLY A 432 26.32 19.40 -14.20
C GLY A 432 25.74 20.81 -14.42
N ALA A 433 25.26 21.13 -15.62
CA ALA A 433 24.52 22.37 -15.90
C ALA A 433 23.02 22.18 -15.64
N GLY A 434 22.30 23.27 -15.33
CA GLY A 434 20.84 23.28 -15.16
C GLY A 434 20.13 23.98 -16.32
N LEU A 435 18.86 23.64 -16.57
CA LEU A 435 18.03 24.26 -17.62
C LEU A 435 17.93 25.79 -17.52
N GLN A 436 17.94 26.33 -16.29
CA GLN A 436 17.87 27.77 -16.01
C GLN A 436 19.04 28.56 -16.63
N THR A 437 20.17 27.90 -16.91
CA THR A 437 21.31 28.55 -17.57
C THR A 437 21.11 28.76 -19.07
N VAL A 438 20.14 28.06 -19.67
CA VAL A 438 20.00 27.94 -21.12
C VAL A 438 18.66 28.49 -21.63
N LEU A 439 17.57 28.29 -20.86
CA LEU A 439 16.23 28.79 -21.19
C LEU A 439 15.88 30.03 -20.36
N CYS A 440 15.02 30.92 -20.89
CA CYS A 440 14.53 32.05 -20.11
C CYS A 440 13.57 31.58 -19.00
N PRO A 441 13.50 32.27 -17.85
CA PRO A 441 12.67 31.84 -16.73
C PRO A 441 11.18 31.71 -17.07
N ARG A 442 10.66 32.60 -17.92
CA ARG A 442 9.25 32.61 -18.34
C ARG A 442 8.90 31.34 -19.11
N LEU A 443 9.67 31.02 -20.15
CA LEU A 443 9.48 29.81 -20.94
C LEU A 443 9.66 28.54 -20.09
N LEU A 444 10.65 28.51 -19.20
CA LEU A 444 10.87 27.37 -18.30
C LEU A 444 9.68 27.16 -17.34
N GLY A 445 9.07 28.24 -16.85
CA GLY A 445 7.88 28.18 -16.00
C GLY A 445 6.70 27.49 -16.66
N LEU A 446 6.49 27.71 -17.97
CA LEU A 446 5.42 27.08 -18.75
C LEU A 446 5.58 25.56 -18.93
N PHE A 447 6.81 25.05 -18.80
CA PHE A 447 7.10 23.61 -18.83
C PHE A 447 7.20 22.99 -17.42
N SER A 448 7.04 23.78 -16.36
CA SER A 448 7.19 23.30 -14.98
C SER A 448 6.18 22.20 -14.67
N GLY A 449 6.66 21.02 -14.26
CA GLY A 449 5.82 19.84 -14.02
C GLY A 449 5.37 19.11 -15.30
N LEU A 450 5.78 19.60 -16.47
CA LEU A 450 5.49 19.05 -17.79
C LEU A 450 6.78 18.66 -18.54
N ASP A 451 7.88 18.47 -17.81
CA ASP A 451 9.18 18.11 -18.35
C ASP A 451 9.56 16.65 -18.09
N ILE A 452 10.37 16.09 -18.99
CA ILE A 452 10.91 14.73 -18.92
C ILE A 452 12.43 14.80 -18.98
N LYS A 453 13.08 14.52 -17.85
CA LYS A 453 14.53 14.35 -17.78
C LYS A 453 14.91 12.96 -18.27
N LEU A 454 15.70 12.91 -19.36
CA LEU A 454 16.23 11.67 -19.89
C LEU A 454 17.62 11.37 -19.27
N PRO A 455 17.83 10.22 -18.61
CA PRO A 455 19.12 9.86 -18.04
C PRO A 455 20.20 9.67 -19.11
N ALA A 456 21.45 9.94 -18.73
CA ALA A 456 22.60 9.58 -19.54
C ALA A 456 22.78 8.05 -19.52
N LEU A 457 23.49 7.50 -20.52
CA LEU A 457 23.75 6.05 -20.60
C LEU A 457 24.43 5.46 -19.34
N PRO A 458 25.40 6.15 -18.68
CA PRO A 458 26.01 5.64 -17.45
C PRO A 458 25.01 5.45 -16.29
N ASP A 459 23.91 6.21 -16.28
CA ASP A 459 22.88 6.11 -15.24
C ASP A 459 21.87 4.98 -15.53
N ARG A 460 21.98 4.29 -16.68
CA ARG A 460 21.06 3.21 -17.12
C ARG A 460 21.78 2.05 -17.80
N LEU A 461 22.92 1.63 -17.26
CA LEU A 461 23.73 0.54 -17.83
C LEU A 461 22.99 -0.81 -17.92
N GLU A 462 21.91 -1.01 -17.15
CA GLU A 462 21.02 -2.18 -17.27
C GLU A 462 20.39 -2.31 -18.67
N ASP A 463 20.23 -1.20 -19.40
CA ASP A 463 19.69 -1.19 -20.77
C ASP A 463 20.73 -1.58 -21.83
N LEU A 464 22.02 -1.61 -21.47
CA LEU A 464 23.14 -1.72 -22.39
C LEU A 464 23.12 -3.01 -23.25
N PRO A 465 22.85 -4.22 -22.71
CA PRO A 465 22.81 -5.43 -23.52
C PRO A 465 21.74 -5.38 -24.62
N GLN A 466 20.55 -4.90 -24.29
CA GLN A 466 19.46 -4.77 -25.25
C GLN A 466 19.69 -3.63 -26.25
N LEU A 467 20.31 -2.53 -25.82
CA LEU A 467 20.70 -1.42 -26.72
C LEU A 467 21.69 -1.88 -27.78
N VAL A 468 22.67 -2.69 -27.39
CA VAL A 468 23.64 -3.24 -28.35
C VAL A 468 22.95 -4.18 -29.34
N GLN A 469 22.08 -5.08 -28.88
CA GLN A 469 21.30 -5.96 -29.76
C GLN A 469 20.44 -5.16 -30.75
N HIS A 470 19.70 -4.16 -30.24
CA HIS A 470 18.85 -3.30 -31.08
C HIS A 470 19.65 -2.55 -32.14
N PHE A 471 20.77 -1.92 -31.78
CA PHE A 471 21.61 -1.23 -32.75
C PHE A 471 22.32 -2.19 -33.71
N THR A 472 22.58 -3.43 -33.32
CA THR A 472 23.12 -4.46 -34.22
C THR A 472 22.10 -4.80 -35.31
N VAL A 473 20.83 -5.01 -34.93
CA VAL A 473 19.74 -5.26 -35.88
C VAL A 473 19.53 -4.04 -36.78
N GLU A 474 19.53 -2.82 -36.21
CA GLU A 474 19.41 -1.57 -36.98
C GLU A 474 20.57 -1.40 -37.99
N ALA A 475 21.79 -1.81 -37.62
CA ALA A 475 22.97 -1.69 -38.48
C ALA A 475 23.00 -2.73 -39.61
N LYS A 476 22.53 -3.96 -39.37
CA LYS A 476 22.51 -5.04 -40.37
C LYS A 476 21.33 -4.94 -41.35
N GLY A 477 20.28 -4.21 -41.00
CA GLY A 477 19.12 -3.97 -41.88
C GLY A 477 18.18 -5.16 -42.07
N ASP A 478 18.43 -6.28 -41.37
CA ASP A 478 17.59 -7.48 -41.36
C ASP A 478 17.19 -7.82 -39.92
N SER A 479 15.89 -8.06 -39.71
CA SER A 479 15.30 -8.39 -38.41
C SER A 479 15.75 -9.77 -37.91
N ASN A 480 16.17 -10.65 -38.82
CA ASN A 480 16.66 -12.01 -38.53
C ASN A 480 18.19 -12.09 -38.47
N ALA A 481 18.90 -10.96 -38.59
CA ALA A 481 20.34 -10.96 -38.56
C ALA A 481 20.88 -11.48 -37.21
N GLN A 482 21.85 -12.40 -37.25
CA GLN A 482 22.50 -12.91 -36.05
C GLN A 482 23.09 -11.74 -35.24
N THR A 483 22.77 -11.67 -33.95
CA THR A 483 23.33 -10.69 -33.03
C THR A 483 24.83 -10.90 -32.90
N LEU A 484 25.57 -9.82 -32.67
CA LEU A 484 27.00 -9.91 -32.38
C LEU A 484 27.18 -10.68 -31.05
N ALA A 485 27.98 -11.75 -31.05
CA ALA A 485 28.28 -12.47 -29.82
C ALA A 485 29.38 -11.70 -29.06
N ILE A 486 28.94 -10.88 -28.11
CA ILE A 486 29.83 -10.07 -27.27
C ILE A 486 30.19 -10.85 -26.02
N GLU A 487 31.49 -11.01 -25.78
CA GLU A 487 31.98 -11.67 -24.58
C GLU A 487 31.72 -10.83 -23.31
N ASN A 488 31.67 -11.50 -22.16
CA ASN A 488 31.56 -10.82 -20.86
C ASN A 488 32.71 -9.79 -20.64
N SER A 489 33.90 -10.09 -21.15
CA SER A 489 35.08 -9.21 -21.10
C SER A 489 34.82 -7.87 -21.82
N ALA A 490 34.16 -7.91 -22.97
CA ALA A 490 33.79 -6.74 -23.78
C ALA A 490 32.64 -5.97 -23.14
N PHE A 491 31.63 -6.64 -22.58
CA PHE A 491 30.55 -5.98 -21.85
C PHE A 491 31.04 -5.20 -20.62
N LEU A 492 32.00 -5.75 -19.87
CA LEU A 492 32.64 -5.02 -18.76
C LEU A 492 33.36 -3.76 -19.25
N ALA A 493 34.01 -3.81 -20.42
CA ALA A 493 34.64 -2.65 -21.03
C ALA A 493 33.60 -1.58 -21.47
N LEU A 494 32.47 -2.00 -22.05
CA LEU A 494 31.36 -1.10 -22.38
C LEU A 494 30.76 -0.44 -21.12
N ALA A 495 30.56 -1.22 -20.06
CA ALA A 495 29.99 -0.74 -18.81
C ALA A 495 30.92 0.24 -18.07
N GLY A 496 32.24 0.07 -18.20
CA GLY A 496 33.25 0.95 -17.59
C GLY A 496 33.53 2.25 -18.34
N HIS A 497 32.92 2.48 -19.50
CA HIS A 497 33.12 3.70 -20.29
C HIS A 497 32.21 4.85 -19.82
N ASN A 498 32.67 6.10 -20.01
CA ASN A 498 31.97 7.29 -19.51
C ASN A 498 30.85 7.80 -20.42
N TRP A 499 30.75 7.27 -21.65
CA TRP A 499 29.74 7.58 -22.65
C TRP A 499 29.49 9.07 -22.91
N PRO A 500 30.52 9.89 -23.23
CA PRO A 500 30.36 11.31 -23.54
C PRO A 500 29.36 11.59 -24.69
N GLY A 501 29.22 10.68 -25.65
CA GLY A 501 28.24 10.78 -26.74
C GLY A 501 26.95 9.98 -26.51
N ASN A 502 26.77 9.38 -25.34
CA ASN A 502 25.60 8.56 -24.97
C ASN A 502 25.24 7.51 -26.05
N LEU A 503 23.96 7.39 -26.42
CA LEU A 503 23.50 6.39 -27.39
C LEU A 503 24.03 6.64 -28.81
N ARG A 504 24.38 7.89 -29.13
CA ARG A 504 24.95 8.23 -30.45
C ARG A 504 26.33 7.60 -30.62
N GLU A 505 27.15 7.70 -29.58
CA GLU A 505 28.46 7.04 -29.52
C GLU A 505 28.32 5.52 -29.51
N LEU A 506 27.42 4.97 -28.69
CA LEU A 506 27.13 3.53 -28.67
C LEU A 506 26.74 3.01 -30.05
N ARG A 507 25.84 3.70 -30.75
CA ARG A 507 25.45 3.35 -32.12
C ARG A 507 26.63 3.39 -33.09
N GLN A 508 27.49 4.40 -33.00
CA GLN A 508 28.67 4.50 -33.86
C GLN A 508 29.63 3.33 -33.63
N ILE A 509 29.90 2.97 -32.38
CA ILE A 509 30.74 1.84 -32.03
C ILE A 509 30.13 0.53 -32.52
N VAL A 510 28.83 0.31 -32.31
CA VAL A 510 28.13 -0.90 -32.80
C VAL A 510 28.17 -0.99 -34.32
N ASN A 511 27.96 0.12 -35.04
CA ASN A 511 28.07 0.14 -36.50
C ASN A 511 29.49 -0.26 -36.96
N GLN A 512 30.53 0.27 -36.32
CA GLN A 512 31.91 -0.10 -36.64
C GLN A 512 32.19 -1.57 -36.35
N LEU A 513 31.67 -2.11 -35.24
CA LEU A 513 31.80 -3.51 -34.87
C LEU A 513 31.11 -4.45 -35.88
N VAL A 514 29.94 -4.07 -36.40
CA VAL A 514 29.25 -4.82 -37.45
C VAL A 514 30.05 -4.83 -38.75
N THR A 515 30.79 -3.76 -39.06
CA THR A 515 31.63 -3.67 -40.27
C THR A 515 32.98 -4.41 -40.14
N LEU A 516 33.54 -4.55 -38.94
CA LEU A 516 34.94 -4.94 -38.74
C LEU A 516 35.20 -6.46 -38.67
N SER A 517 34.27 -7.33 -38.25
CA SER A 517 34.58 -8.77 -38.16
C SER A 517 33.40 -9.70 -37.84
N ASP A 518 33.58 -10.99 -38.20
CA ASP A 518 32.72 -12.15 -37.99
C ASP A 518 32.50 -12.53 -36.51
N ALA A 519 31.24 -12.82 -36.18
CA ALA A 519 30.66 -13.51 -35.02
C ALA A 519 31.05 -13.09 -33.57
N HIS A 520 32.31 -12.90 -33.20
CA HIS A 520 32.74 -12.78 -31.78
C HIS A 520 33.53 -11.51 -31.46
N ILE A 521 33.11 -10.77 -30.42
CA ILE A 521 33.73 -9.50 -30.01
C ILE A 521 34.30 -9.63 -28.58
N SER A 522 35.63 -9.58 -28.47
CA SER A 522 36.37 -9.54 -27.22
C SER A 522 36.74 -8.10 -26.80
N ALA A 523 37.21 -7.94 -25.55
CA ALA A 523 37.60 -6.63 -25.02
C ALA A 523 38.73 -5.95 -25.82
N ASP A 524 39.63 -6.72 -26.42
CA ASP A 524 40.80 -6.20 -27.14
C ASP A 524 40.44 -5.53 -28.46
N VAL A 525 39.38 -6.02 -29.13
CA VAL A 525 38.82 -5.38 -30.33
C VAL A 525 38.07 -4.09 -29.98
N LEU A 526 37.42 -4.08 -28.82
CA LEU A 526 36.55 -2.98 -28.41
C LEU A 526 37.30 -1.77 -27.82
N ARG A 527 38.38 -2.00 -27.06
CA ARG A 527 39.16 -0.95 -26.38
C ARG A 527 39.70 0.14 -27.32
N PRO A 528 40.26 -0.17 -28.50
CA PRO A 528 40.69 0.83 -29.46
C PRO A 528 39.54 1.74 -29.94
N LEU A 529 38.35 1.19 -30.17
CA LEU A 529 37.17 1.93 -30.63
C LEU A 529 36.62 2.89 -29.56
N LEU A 530 36.63 2.43 -28.29
CA LEU A 530 36.25 3.24 -27.13
C LEU A 530 37.23 4.39 -26.88
N ASN A 531 38.52 4.18 -27.15
CA ASN A 531 39.57 5.19 -26.97
C ASN A 531 39.64 6.20 -28.14
N ALA A 532 39.34 5.77 -29.37
CA ALA A 532 39.28 6.64 -30.55
C ALA A 532 38.09 7.62 -30.51
N SER A 533 37.03 7.27 -29.77
CA SER A 533 35.81 8.08 -29.64
C SER A 533 35.86 9.07 -28.47
N ALA A 534 36.88 8.99 -27.60
CA ALA A 534 37.12 10.00 -26.58
C ALA A 534 37.49 11.33 -27.24
N PRO A 535 36.94 12.49 -26.81
CA PRO A 535 37.35 13.77 -27.36
C PRO A 535 38.86 13.91 -27.21
N ALA A 536 39.55 14.10 -28.34
CA ALA A 536 40.99 14.32 -28.36
C ALA A 536 41.31 15.43 -27.35
N LYS A 537 42.18 15.12 -26.38
CA LYS A 537 42.74 16.14 -25.49
C LYS A 537 43.18 17.32 -26.37
N PRO A 538 42.76 18.56 -26.09
CA PRO A 538 43.27 19.70 -26.84
C PRO A 538 44.79 19.69 -26.71
N LYS A 539 45.47 19.41 -27.83
CA LYS A 539 46.90 19.64 -27.97
C LYS A 539 47.06 21.15 -27.99
N ASN A 540 47.23 21.76 -26.82
CA ASN A 540 47.99 22.98 -26.62
C ASN A 540 48.35 23.09 -25.13
N ALA A 541 49.63 23.37 -24.91
CA ALA A 541 50.38 23.34 -23.66
C ALA A 541 49.64 23.91 -22.44
N PHE A 542 49.25 23.05 -21.52
CA PHE A 542 49.26 23.43 -20.10
C PHE A 542 50.66 23.15 -19.59
N SER A 543 51.30 24.15 -19.00
CA SER A 543 52.55 23.91 -18.28
C SER A 543 52.27 22.88 -17.17
N GLU A 544 53.22 21.98 -16.91
CA GLU A 544 53.06 20.95 -15.86
C GLU A 544 52.66 21.58 -14.50
N ARG A 545 53.04 22.84 -14.29
CA ARG A 545 52.67 23.66 -13.14
C ARG A 545 51.15 23.93 -13.07
N GLU A 546 50.55 24.41 -14.14
CA GLU A 546 49.11 24.74 -14.17
C GLU A 546 48.24 23.48 -14.08
N TRP A 547 48.69 22.37 -14.68
CA TRP A 547 48.00 21.09 -14.59
C TRP A 547 47.92 20.58 -13.13
N ILE A 548 49.00 20.73 -12.37
CA ILE A 548 49.04 20.37 -10.94
C ILE A 548 48.20 21.35 -10.10
N ILE A 549 48.24 22.65 -10.39
CA ILE A 549 47.43 23.68 -9.70
C ILE A 549 45.93 23.40 -9.88
N GLU A 550 45.50 23.09 -11.10
CA GLU A 550 44.10 22.82 -11.39
C GLU A 550 43.63 21.51 -10.74
N GLY A 551 44.49 20.49 -10.72
CA GLY A 551 44.26 19.25 -9.97
C GLY A 551 44.17 19.46 -8.45
N LEU A 552 44.93 20.41 -7.90
CA LEU A 552 44.85 20.81 -6.50
C LEU A 552 43.53 21.57 -6.23
N LYS A 553 43.14 22.52 -7.08
CA LYS A 553 41.89 23.28 -6.94
C LYS A 553 40.66 22.38 -6.98
N ARG A 554 40.57 21.47 -7.96
CA ARG A 554 39.44 20.53 -8.11
C ARG A 554 39.26 19.60 -6.90
N ASN A 555 40.36 19.28 -6.22
CA ASN A 555 40.39 18.39 -5.06
C ASN A 555 40.51 19.15 -3.73
N ARG A 556 40.20 20.46 -3.70
CA ARG A 556 40.24 21.31 -2.50
C ARG A 556 41.58 21.22 -1.75
N LEU A 557 42.69 21.26 -2.50
CA LEU A 557 44.08 21.17 -2.01
C LEU A 557 44.45 19.84 -1.33
N HIS A 558 43.59 18.81 -1.42
CA HIS A 558 43.84 17.51 -0.82
C HIS A 558 44.83 16.67 -1.64
N ARG A 559 46.13 16.83 -1.32
CA ARG A 559 47.29 16.27 -2.05
C ARG A 559 47.18 14.76 -2.35
N GLY A 560 46.65 13.96 -1.42
CA GLY A 560 46.48 12.52 -1.63
C GLY A 560 45.44 12.17 -2.70
N LYS A 561 44.35 12.95 -2.78
CA LYS A 561 43.28 12.76 -3.78
C LYS A 561 43.70 13.35 -5.13
N THR A 562 44.41 14.47 -5.11
CA THR A 562 45.04 15.05 -6.29
C THR A 562 46.04 14.10 -6.94
N ALA A 563 46.88 13.39 -6.16
CA ALA A 563 47.84 12.43 -6.70
C ALA A 563 47.14 11.29 -7.45
N SER A 564 46.13 10.68 -6.83
CA SER A 564 45.30 9.64 -7.46
C SER A 564 44.54 10.15 -8.68
N SER A 565 43.97 11.35 -8.61
CA SER A 565 43.22 11.97 -9.72
C SER A 565 44.10 12.35 -10.91
N LEU A 566 45.40 12.62 -10.69
CA LEU A 566 46.37 12.96 -11.73
C LEU A 566 47.18 11.73 -12.20
N GLY A 567 46.92 10.54 -11.64
CA GLY A 567 47.67 9.31 -11.97
C GLY A 567 49.13 9.33 -11.50
N LEU A 568 49.45 10.12 -10.47
CA LEU A 568 50.80 10.27 -9.91
C LEU A 568 50.89 9.60 -8.54
N SER A 569 52.08 9.08 -8.19
CA SER A 569 52.33 8.68 -6.80
C SER A 569 52.35 9.92 -5.89
N ARG A 570 51.97 9.76 -4.61
CA ARG A 570 52.01 10.87 -3.62
C ARG A 570 53.40 11.50 -3.52
N LYS A 571 54.45 10.66 -3.58
CA LYS A 571 55.87 11.09 -3.56
C LYS A 571 56.22 11.91 -4.80
N THR A 572 55.75 11.49 -5.97
CA THR A 572 55.98 12.20 -7.25
C THR A 572 55.28 13.56 -7.27
N LEU A 573 54.03 13.62 -6.80
CA LEU A 573 53.29 14.89 -6.71
C LEU A 573 53.98 15.86 -5.74
N TYR A 574 54.42 15.37 -4.57
CA TYR A 574 55.10 16.20 -3.58
C TYR A 574 56.41 16.79 -4.11
N ASN A 575 57.22 15.98 -4.80
CA ASN A 575 58.46 16.44 -5.43
C ASN A 575 58.20 17.47 -6.54
N LYS A 576 57.12 17.31 -7.32
CA LYS A 576 56.74 18.26 -8.37
C LYS A 576 56.22 19.57 -7.80
N ILE A 577 55.40 19.53 -6.74
CA ILE A 577 54.94 20.74 -6.03
C ILE A 577 56.14 21.55 -5.49
N LYS A 578 57.15 20.88 -4.93
CA LYS A 578 58.37 21.51 -4.43
C LYS A 578 59.25 22.07 -5.55
N LYS A 579 59.45 21.30 -6.63
CA LYS A 579 60.27 21.69 -7.79
C LYS A 579 59.66 22.88 -8.56
N LEU A 580 58.34 22.96 -8.64
CA LEU A 580 57.61 23.97 -9.43
C LEU A 580 57.09 25.15 -8.59
N ARG A 581 57.46 25.23 -7.29
CA ARG A 581 57.06 26.32 -6.36
C ARG A 581 55.57 26.67 -6.47
N ILE A 582 54.72 25.68 -6.26
CA ILE A 582 53.26 25.81 -6.42
C ILE A 582 52.58 26.34 -5.14
N LEU A 583 53.22 26.20 -3.98
CA LEU A 583 52.66 26.54 -2.65
C LEU A 583 53.53 27.53 -1.86
N GLU A 584 54.38 28.29 -2.56
CA GLU A 584 55.04 29.48 -1.99
C GLU A 584 54.18 30.72 -2.24
#